data_AF-A0A540VKS8-F1
#
_entry.id   AF-A0A540VKS8-F1
#
_cell.length_a   1.000
_cell.length_b   1.000
_cell.length_c   1.000
_cell.angle_alpha   90.00
_cell.angle_beta   90.00
_cell.angle_gamma   90.00
#
_symmetry.space_group_name_H-M   'P 1'
#
loop_
_entity.id
_entity.type
_entity.pdbx_description
1 polymer ?
#
loop_
_entity_poly.entity_id
_entity_poly.type
_entity_poly.pdbx_seq_one_letter_code
_entity_poly.pdbx_strand_id
1 'polypeptide(L)'
;MSNVRRICPQCGQDSSLDARFCVRCGYDHEAALPARGNSLPAVVGRAALPVLAGVTSLALRAGWRLLLRKLNQRVSAPLSPQGAEASSTQVPARARPMPPQPAEPRRRRVIHIRSTWAVGDAQGVWRQGSAEHTIEIEE
;
A
#
# COMPACT_ATOMS: atom_id res chain seq x y z
N MET A 1 52.72 3.47 -10.28
CA MET A 1 51.55 3.77 -9.43
C MET A 1 51.38 5.28 -9.42
N SER A 2 50.32 5.81 -10.05
CA SER A 2 50.07 7.25 -10.13
C SER A 2 49.70 7.80 -8.74
N ASN A 3 50.50 8.73 -8.22
CA ASN A 3 50.20 9.41 -6.96
C ASN A 3 49.15 10.50 -7.24
N VAL A 4 47.87 10.17 -7.04
CA VAL A 4 46.78 11.14 -7.23
C VAL A 4 46.69 12.03 -6.00
N ARG A 5 46.78 13.34 -6.21
CA ARG A 5 46.64 14.38 -5.17
C ARG A 5 45.46 15.28 -5.51
N ARG A 6 44.86 15.90 -4.50
CA ARG A 6 43.80 16.88 -4.66
C ARG A 6 44.28 18.25 -4.19
N ILE A 7 43.74 19.30 -4.80
CA ILE A 7 44.05 20.68 -4.44
C ILE A 7 42.96 21.19 -3.49
N CYS A 8 43.36 21.81 -2.37
CA CYS A 8 42.43 22.41 -1.42
C CYS A 8 41.69 23.61 -2.04
N PRO A 9 40.35 23.65 -2.03
CA PRO A 9 39.58 24.75 -2.63
C PRO A 9 39.69 26.07 -1.83
N GLN A 10 40.13 26.02 -0.57
CA GLN A 10 40.27 27.23 0.27
C GLN A 10 41.65 27.88 0.16
N CYS A 11 42.73 27.10 0.05
CA CYS A 11 44.09 27.64 0.10
C CYS A 11 44.99 27.23 -1.08
N GLY A 12 44.50 26.40 -2.00
CA GLY A 12 45.26 25.94 -3.17
C GLY A 12 46.38 24.94 -2.87
N GLN A 13 46.51 24.46 -1.63
CA GLN A 13 47.56 23.52 -1.25
C GLN A 13 47.25 22.09 -1.72
N ASP A 14 48.28 21.36 -2.14
CA ASP A 14 48.18 19.93 -2.41
C ASP A 14 47.90 19.16 -1.12
N SER A 15 46.95 18.23 -1.18
CA SER A 15 46.62 17.31 -0.10
C SER A 15 46.46 15.90 -0.65
N SER A 16 46.79 14.90 0.17
CA SER A 16 46.49 13.51 -0.21
C SER A 16 44.97 13.32 -0.34
N LEU A 17 44.56 12.36 -1.17
CA LEU A 17 43.14 12.00 -1.28
C LEU A 17 42.58 11.45 0.03
N ASP A 18 43.43 10.78 0.83
CA ASP A 18 43.04 10.15 2.10
C ASP A 18 43.03 11.10 3.29
N ALA A 19 43.60 12.32 3.16
CA ALA A 19 43.51 13.30 4.24
C ALA A 19 42.03 13.69 4.44
N ARG A 20 41.60 13.95 5.67
CA ARG A 20 40.26 14.53 5.91
C ARG A 20 40.30 16.06 5.91
N PHE A 21 41.30 16.62 6.59
CA PHE A 21 41.49 18.05 6.73
C PHE A 21 42.73 18.51 5.95
N CYS A 22 42.69 19.74 5.43
CA CYS A 22 43.86 20.35 4.82
C CYS A 22 44.90 20.70 5.88
N VAL A 23 46.14 20.24 5.72
CA VAL A 23 47.25 20.51 6.66
C VAL A 23 47.62 21.99 6.78
N ARG A 24 47.26 22.81 5.79
CA ARG A 24 47.60 24.24 5.76
C ARG A 24 46.53 25.14 6.37
N CYS A 25 45.26 24.92 6.01
CA CYS A 25 44.16 25.81 6.42
C CYS A 25 43.08 25.14 7.28
N GLY A 26 43.17 23.83 7.53
CA GLY A 26 42.19 23.10 8.33
C GLY A 26 40.85 22.81 7.64
N TYR A 27 40.71 23.14 6.34
CA TYR A 27 39.48 22.87 5.60
C TYR A 27 39.12 21.38 5.59
N ASP A 28 37.90 21.04 6.02
CA ASP A 28 37.38 19.67 6.01
C ASP A 28 36.85 19.32 4.61
N HIS A 29 37.53 18.39 3.95
CA HIS A 29 37.16 17.94 2.62
C HIS A 29 35.94 17.01 2.60
N GLU A 30 35.56 16.44 3.75
CA GLU A 30 34.36 15.61 3.90
C GLU A 30 33.15 16.41 4.38
N ALA A 31 33.33 17.59 4.98
CA ALA A 31 32.22 18.46 5.39
C ALA A 31 31.41 19.02 4.20
N ALA A 32 32.03 19.12 3.02
CA ALA A 32 31.35 19.51 1.78
C ALA A 32 30.60 18.35 1.12
N LEU A 33 30.85 17.10 1.53
CA LEU A 33 29.98 16.01 1.13
C LEU A 33 28.68 16.20 1.91
N PRO A 34 27.52 16.33 1.23
CA PRO A 34 26.25 16.36 1.93
C PRO A 34 26.24 15.10 2.79
N ALA A 35 26.20 15.31 4.10
CA ALA A 35 26.16 14.22 5.05
C ALA A 35 25.20 13.17 4.50
N ARG A 36 25.58 11.89 4.56
CA ARG A 36 24.58 10.81 4.66
C ARG A 36 23.84 10.94 6.00
N GLY A 37 23.40 12.15 6.35
CA GLY A 37 22.44 12.42 7.36
C GLY A 37 21.12 11.96 6.79
N ASN A 38 20.50 11.02 7.48
CA ASN A 38 19.11 10.62 7.32
C ASN A 38 18.14 11.79 7.61
N SER A 39 18.45 13.01 7.22
CA SER A 39 17.46 14.08 7.06
C SER A 39 16.77 13.89 5.71
N LEU A 40 16.07 12.76 5.57
CA LEU A 40 14.85 12.78 4.77
C LEU A 40 14.00 13.91 5.39
N PRO A 41 13.57 14.91 4.60
CA PRO A 41 12.66 15.91 5.11
C PRO A 41 11.49 15.16 5.76
N ALA A 42 11.06 15.57 6.96
CA ALA A 42 9.79 15.10 7.53
C ALA A 42 8.61 15.29 6.56
N VAL A 43 8.81 16.11 5.52
CA VAL A 43 7.91 16.35 4.39
C VAL A 43 7.90 15.18 3.37
N VAL A 44 8.98 14.41 3.20
CA VAL A 44 9.00 13.20 2.34
C VAL A 44 8.32 12.01 3.02
N GLY A 45 8.22 12.00 4.36
CA GLY A 45 7.45 11.00 5.11
C GLY A 45 5.93 11.03 4.81
N ARG A 46 5.40 12.12 4.27
CA ARG A 46 3.97 12.23 3.89
C ARG A 46 3.70 11.93 2.42
N ALA A 47 4.70 11.96 1.55
CA ALA A 47 4.51 11.78 0.11
C ALA A 47 4.68 10.33 -0.38
N ALA A 48 5.31 9.44 0.41
CA ALA A 48 5.44 8.02 0.05
C ALA A 48 4.23 7.16 0.49
N LEU A 49 3.26 7.72 1.23
CA LEU A 49 2.11 6.98 1.74
C LEU A 49 1.00 6.66 0.73
N PRO A 50 0.73 7.39 -0.37
CA PRO A 50 -0.43 7.01 -1.20
C PRO A 50 -0.12 5.85 -2.15
N VAL A 51 1.13 5.62 -2.55
CA VAL A 51 1.44 4.61 -3.60
C VAL A 51 2.04 3.32 -3.05
N LEU A 52 2.69 3.32 -1.89
CA LEU A 52 3.06 2.08 -1.17
C LEU A 52 1.93 1.52 -0.28
N ALA A 53 0.88 2.30 -0.01
CA ALA A 53 -0.31 1.82 0.72
C ALA A 53 -1.26 0.97 -0.13
N GLY A 54 -1.14 0.97 -1.47
CA GLY A 54 -2.09 0.25 -2.34
C GLY A 54 -1.98 -1.28 -2.24
N VAL A 55 -0.77 -1.81 -2.40
CA VAL A 55 -0.54 -3.27 -2.43
C VAL A 55 -0.38 -3.90 -1.04
N THR A 56 0.18 -3.17 -0.06
CA THR A 56 0.28 -3.65 1.33
C THR A 56 -1.08 -3.66 2.05
N SER A 57 -1.98 -2.71 1.74
CA SER A 57 -3.34 -2.70 2.32
C SER A 57 -4.18 -3.89 1.88
N LEU A 58 -4.02 -4.41 0.66
CA LEU A 58 -4.78 -5.58 0.21
C LEU A 58 -4.31 -6.87 0.91
N ALA A 59 -2.99 -7.05 1.07
CA ALA A 59 -2.44 -8.21 1.79
C ALA A 59 -2.84 -8.20 3.28
N LEU A 60 -2.76 -7.04 3.94
CA LEU A 60 -3.20 -6.88 5.33
C LEU A 60 -4.71 -7.13 5.48
N ARG A 61 -5.53 -6.66 4.53
CA ARG A 61 -7.00 -6.83 4.60
C ARG A 61 -7.44 -8.27 4.34
N ALA A 62 -6.76 -9.00 3.46
CA ALA A 62 -7.01 -10.42 3.23
C ALA A 62 -6.53 -11.29 4.42
N GLY A 63 -5.32 -11.03 4.93
CA GLY A 63 -4.77 -11.72 6.10
C GLY A 63 -5.63 -11.52 7.36
N TRP A 64 -6.09 -10.29 7.61
CA TRP A 64 -6.94 -9.98 8.77
C TRP A 64 -8.31 -10.68 8.70
N ARG A 65 -8.92 -10.80 7.51
CA ARG A 65 -10.18 -11.55 7.35
C ARG A 65 -10.02 -13.06 7.60
N LEU A 66 -8.89 -13.65 7.21
CA LEU A 66 -8.60 -15.06 7.51
C LEU A 66 -8.35 -15.28 9.01
N LEU A 67 -7.65 -14.35 9.67
CA LEU A 67 -7.42 -14.38 11.11
C LEU A 67 -8.74 -14.27 11.89
N LEU A 68 -9.60 -13.32 11.54
CA LEU A 68 -10.94 -13.17 12.12
C LEU A 68 -11.79 -14.44 11.94
N ARG A 69 -11.76 -15.07 10.76
CA ARG A 69 -12.47 -16.35 10.51
C ARG A 69 -11.97 -17.47 11.40
N LYS A 70 -10.65 -17.62 11.57
CA LYS A 70 -10.05 -18.63 12.44
C LYS A 70 -10.39 -18.40 13.92
N LEU A 71 -10.39 -17.15 14.37
CA LEU A 71 -10.78 -16.82 15.75
C LEU A 71 -12.27 -17.10 16.00
N ASN A 72 -13.15 -16.72 15.07
CA ASN A 72 -14.59 -16.97 15.23
C ASN A 72 -14.93 -18.47 15.21
N GLN A 73 -14.22 -19.28 14.41
CA GLN A 73 -14.35 -20.75 14.43
C GLN A 73 -13.93 -21.39 15.77
N ARG A 74 -12.96 -20.80 16.48
CA ARG A 74 -12.57 -21.30 17.82
C ARG A 74 -13.60 -20.95 18.88
N VAL A 75 -14.28 -19.81 18.75
CA VAL A 75 -15.36 -19.42 19.67
C VAL A 75 -16.63 -20.23 19.42
N SER A 76 -16.87 -20.66 18.17
CA SER A 76 -18.04 -21.48 17.83
C SER A 76 -17.83 -22.98 17.99
N ALA A 77 -16.82 -23.47 18.74
CA ALA A 77 -16.81 -24.89 19.11
C ALA A 77 -18.01 -25.16 20.02
N PRO A 78 -19.10 -25.77 19.52
CA PRO A 78 -20.18 -26.17 20.39
C PRO A 78 -19.64 -27.38 21.15
N LEU A 79 -19.60 -27.29 22.47
CA LEU A 79 -19.67 -28.48 23.31
C LEU A 79 -21.02 -29.12 23.00
N SER A 80 -21.03 -29.98 21.98
CA SER A 80 -22.18 -30.81 21.66
C SER A 80 -22.07 -32.05 22.53
N PRO A 81 -23.01 -32.26 23.48
CA PRO A 81 -23.04 -33.47 24.29
C PRO A 81 -23.38 -34.65 23.37
N GLN A 82 -22.47 -35.62 23.31
CA GLN A 82 -22.77 -36.94 22.76
C GLN A 82 -23.65 -37.67 23.77
N GLY A 83 -24.83 -38.10 23.33
CA GLY A 83 -25.66 -39.01 24.12
C GLY A 83 -27.12 -38.98 23.70
N ALA A 84 -27.46 -39.78 22.69
CA ALA A 84 -28.62 -40.68 22.65
C ALA A 84 -29.05 -40.92 21.21
N GLU A 85 -28.74 -42.13 20.73
CA GLU A 85 -29.32 -42.75 19.57
C GLU A 85 -30.84 -42.92 19.75
N ALA A 86 -31.62 -42.60 18.72
CA ALA A 86 -32.87 -43.28 18.46
C ALA A 86 -33.21 -43.18 16.97
N SER A 87 -33.21 -44.35 16.34
CA SER A 87 -33.54 -44.57 14.94
C SER A 87 -35.00 -44.20 14.63
N SER A 88 -35.27 -43.63 13.45
CA SER A 88 -36.59 -43.77 12.80
C SER A 88 -36.50 -43.51 11.29
N THR A 89 -36.57 -44.62 10.56
CA THR A 89 -37.28 -44.92 9.31
C THR A 89 -37.57 -43.84 8.24
N GLN A 90 -37.28 -44.26 7.01
CA GLN A 90 -37.39 -43.64 5.67
C GLN A 90 -38.79 -43.19 5.21
N VAL A 91 -38.86 -42.25 4.23
CA VAL A 91 -39.78 -42.28 3.06
C VAL A 91 -39.17 -41.51 1.87
N PRO A 92 -39.14 -42.04 0.61
CA PRO A 92 -38.79 -41.25 -0.58
C PRO A 92 -40.03 -40.56 -1.19
N ALA A 93 -40.01 -39.23 -1.28
CA ALA A 93 -41.08 -38.45 -1.89
C ALA A 93 -40.75 -38.10 -3.36
N ARG A 94 -41.52 -38.74 -4.24
CA ARG A 94 -41.79 -38.49 -5.66
C ARG A 94 -41.49 -37.07 -6.19
N ALA A 95 -40.74 -36.99 -7.29
CA ALA A 95 -40.51 -35.77 -8.05
C ALA A 95 -41.80 -35.22 -8.69
N ARG A 96 -42.02 -33.90 -8.57
CA ARG A 96 -43.03 -33.15 -9.32
C ARG A 96 -42.34 -32.35 -10.45
N PRO A 97 -42.94 -32.24 -11.64
CA PRO A 97 -42.45 -31.34 -12.69
C PRO A 97 -42.71 -29.87 -12.31
N MET A 98 -41.67 -29.04 -12.44
CA MET A 98 -41.68 -27.60 -12.12
C MET A 98 -42.31 -26.79 -13.28
N PRO A 99 -43.14 -25.76 -13.01
CA PRO A 99 -43.60 -24.84 -14.05
C PRO A 99 -42.44 -23.97 -14.58
N PRO A 100 -42.52 -23.46 -15.83
CA PRO A 100 -41.50 -22.57 -16.39
C PRO A 100 -41.44 -21.27 -15.56
N GLN A 101 -40.26 -21.01 -14.99
CA GLN A 101 -40.01 -19.82 -14.19
C GLN A 101 -39.95 -18.57 -15.09
N PRO A 102 -40.54 -17.43 -14.67
CA PRO A 102 -40.35 -16.15 -15.34
C PRO A 102 -38.87 -15.73 -15.27
N ALA A 103 -38.34 -15.20 -16.37
CA ALA A 103 -36.97 -14.71 -16.46
C ALA A 103 -36.65 -13.73 -15.31
N GLU A 104 -35.58 -14.00 -14.56
CA GLU A 104 -35.18 -13.18 -13.41
C GLU A 104 -34.84 -11.73 -13.82
N PRO A 105 -35.14 -10.73 -12.96
CA PRO A 105 -34.76 -9.35 -13.21
C PRO A 105 -33.24 -9.17 -13.15
N ARG A 106 -32.64 -8.74 -14.26
CA ARG A 106 -31.21 -8.37 -14.35
C ARG A 106 -30.86 -7.36 -13.27
N ARG A 107 -29.83 -7.65 -12.47
CA ARG A 107 -29.45 -6.81 -11.33
C ARG A 107 -28.66 -5.61 -11.85
N ARG A 108 -29.34 -4.46 -12.00
CA ARG A 108 -28.67 -3.19 -12.36
C ARG A 108 -28.00 -2.58 -11.13
N ARG A 109 -26.70 -2.29 -11.24
CA ARG A 109 -25.89 -1.61 -10.22
C ARG A 109 -25.35 -0.29 -10.77
N VAL A 110 -25.48 0.79 -10.00
CA VAL A 110 -24.96 2.12 -10.37
C VAL A 110 -23.82 2.48 -9.43
N ILE A 111 -22.66 2.84 -9.99
CA ILE A 111 -21.47 3.26 -9.25
C ILE A 111 -21.22 4.73 -9.54
N HIS A 112 -21.24 5.57 -8.50
CA HIS A 112 -20.86 6.97 -8.59
C HIS A 112 -19.42 7.17 -8.10
N ILE A 113 -18.58 7.77 -8.94
CA ILE A 113 -17.17 8.06 -8.67
C ILE A 113 -16.99 9.57 -8.71
N ARG A 114 -16.50 10.14 -7.61
CA ARG A 114 -16.09 11.54 -7.52
C ARG A 114 -14.60 11.59 -7.24
N SER A 115 -13.87 12.33 -8.07
CA SER A 115 -12.42 12.50 -7.94
C SER A 115 -12.07 13.97 -7.92
N THR A 116 -11.04 14.33 -7.15
CA THR A 116 -10.43 15.65 -7.14
C THR A 116 -8.97 15.52 -7.54
N TRP A 117 -8.46 16.49 -8.28
CA TRP A 117 -7.09 16.48 -8.77
C TRP A 117 -6.45 17.86 -8.66
N ALA A 118 -5.13 17.87 -8.52
CA ALA A 118 -4.31 19.08 -8.55
C ALA A 118 -3.05 18.81 -9.38
N VAL A 119 -2.69 19.74 -10.26
CA VAL A 119 -1.51 19.69 -11.14
C VAL A 119 -0.73 20.98 -10.97
N GLY A 120 0.54 20.86 -10.60
CA GLY A 120 1.49 21.97 -10.55
C GLY A 120 2.33 22.01 -11.82
N ASP A 121 2.63 23.20 -12.33
CA ASP A 121 3.63 23.39 -13.38
C ASP A 121 5.03 23.73 -12.83
N ALA A 122 6.02 23.78 -13.72
CA ALA A 122 7.40 24.11 -13.35
C ALA A 122 7.59 25.56 -12.87
N GLN A 123 6.58 26.42 -13.06
CA GLN A 123 6.57 27.81 -12.62
C GLN A 123 5.94 27.98 -11.23
N GLY A 124 5.55 26.86 -10.58
CA GLY A 124 4.93 26.87 -9.26
C GLY A 124 3.45 27.25 -9.27
N VAL A 125 2.82 27.30 -10.45
CA VAL A 125 1.37 27.54 -10.55
C VAL A 125 0.64 26.22 -10.39
N TRP A 126 -0.31 26.20 -9.45
CA TRP A 126 -1.14 25.03 -9.17
C TRP A 126 -2.54 25.22 -9.73
N ARG A 127 -3.02 24.21 -10.45
CA ARG A 127 -4.40 24.11 -10.91
C ARG A 127 -5.06 22.93 -10.24
N GLN A 128 -6.33 23.08 -9.86
CA GLN A 128 -7.11 22.01 -9.26
C GLN A 128 -8.50 21.90 -9.90
N GLY A 129 -9.09 20.72 -9.83
CA GLY A 129 -10.41 20.45 -10.39
C GLY A 129 -11.06 19.22 -9.77
N SER A 130 -12.32 18.98 -10.14
CA SER A 130 -13.08 17.80 -9.76
C SER A 130 -13.74 17.17 -10.98
N ALA A 131 -13.85 15.84 -10.97
CA ALA A 131 -14.55 15.09 -11.99
C ALA A 131 -15.51 14.08 -11.35
N GLU A 132 -16.71 13.97 -11.92
CA GLU A 132 -17.74 13.03 -11.51
C GLU A 132 -18.05 12.08 -12.65
N HIS A 133 -18.14 10.79 -12.33
CA HIS A 133 -18.41 9.74 -13.30
C HIS A 133 -19.40 8.73 -12.73
N THR A 134 -20.37 8.33 -13.54
CA THR A 134 -21.39 7.36 -13.17
C THR A 134 -21.29 6.16 -14.10
N ILE A 135 -21.06 4.97 -13.53
CA ILE A 135 -20.98 3.71 -14.27
C ILE A 135 -22.23 2.91 -13.95
N GLU A 136 -22.95 2.49 -14.98
CA GLU A 136 -24.10 1.59 -14.85
C GLU A 136 -23.67 0.19 -15.31
N ILE A 137 -23.90 -0.80 -14.46
CA ILE A 137 -23.58 -2.20 -14.73
C ILE A 137 -24.89 -2.98 -14.74
N GLU A 138 -25.16 -3.64 -15.85
CA GLU A 138 -26.23 -4.63 -15.97
C GLU A 138 -25.61 -6.03 -15.85
N GLU A 139 -26.10 -6.84 -14.91
CA GLU A 139 -25.65 -8.22 -14.66
C GLU A 139 -26.60 -9.25 -15.29
#